data_AF-A0A9D6TZD8-F1
#
_entry.id   AF-A0A9D6TZD8-F1
#
_cell.length_a   1.000
_cell.length_b   1.000
_cell.length_c   1.000
_cell.angle_alpha   90.00
_cell.angle_beta   90.00
_cell.angle_gamma   90.00
#
_symmetry.space_group_name_H-M   'P 1'
#
loop_
_entity.id
_entity.type
_entity.pdbx_description
1 polymer ?
#
loop_
_entity_poly.entity_id
_entity_poly.type
_entity_poly.pdbx_seq_one_letter_code
_entity_poly.pdbx_strand_id
1 'polypeptide(L)'
;MRVPPRPAGLAGGLRGVEGVRVRRHHGCARQERGRRAPLDRGGATDPPVADRRGHLLADLYNLVNVPTILWIDARGRIARPNDVAFGTDTFKHLTGLESAKHLAALRAWVRGEAAPLDEARVRALVPLPSPAGQQARAEFGLGRWLVERGRAEAAERHFVRAGELAPHDFTIRRGTMPMRGIDPMGPKFREMFQAWAASGNPYYRPLPE
;
A
#
# COMPACT_ATOMS: atom_id res chain seq x y z
N MET A 1 15.32 48.10 32.26
CA MET A 1 16.48 47.22 31.98
C MET A 1 16.10 46.31 30.81
N ARG A 2 16.61 46.57 29.61
CA ARG A 2 16.30 45.80 28.39
C ARG A 2 17.18 44.54 28.37
N VAL A 3 16.55 43.37 28.29
CA VAL A 3 17.25 42.09 28.05
C VAL A 3 17.63 42.03 26.57
N PRO A 4 18.89 41.72 26.20
CA PRO A 4 19.30 41.64 24.80
C PRO A 4 18.71 40.38 24.12
N PRO A 5 18.48 40.40 22.80
CA PRO A 5 18.00 39.22 22.09
C PRO A 5 19.10 38.16 22.02
N ARG A 6 18.71 36.89 22.22
CA ARG A 6 19.58 35.72 22.01
C ARG A 6 19.93 35.57 20.52
N PRO A 7 21.14 35.07 20.19
CA PRO A 7 21.54 34.84 18.80
C PRO A 7 20.65 33.75 18.17
N ALA A 8 20.32 33.96 16.89
CA ALA A 8 19.58 33.02 16.07
C ALA A 8 20.43 31.75 15.86
N GLY A 9 20.17 30.73 16.68
CA GLY A 9 20.65 29.38 16.46
C GLY A 9 19.87 28.72 15.34
N LEU A 10 20.59 28.36 14.27
CA LEU A 10 20.16 27.48 13.19
C LEU A 10 19.67 26.15 13.75
N ALA A 11 18.36 26.03 13.96
CA ALA A 11 17.68 24.77 14.21
C ALA A 11 16.43 24.69 13.34
N GLY A 12 16.65 24.62 12.03
CA GLY A 12 15.64 24.21 11.06
C GLY A 12 15.35 22.73 11.20
N GLY A 13 14.71 22.34 12.31
CA GLY A 13 14.13 21.01 12.42
C GLY A 13 13.06 20.83 11.35
N LEU A 14 13.15 19.74 10.59
CA LEU A 14 12.14 19.29 9.63
C LEU A 14 10.80 19.06 10.36
N ARG A 15 10.05 20.13 10.64
CA ARG A 15 8.65 20.04 11.07
C ARG A 15 7.82 19.88 9.80
N GLY A 16 7.08 18.77 9.68
CA GLY A 16 6.04 18.61 8.66
C GLY A 16 6.18 17.44 7.69
N VAL A 17 7.02 16.44 7.97
CA VAL A 17 7.09 15.19 7.18
C VAL A 17 6.56 14.07 8.04
N GLU A 18 5.43 13.48 7.65
CA GLU A 18 4.81 12.34 8.34
C GLU A 18 4.87 11.09 7.48
N GLY A 19 5.31 9.97 8.06
CA GLY A 19 5.34 8.67 7.42
C GLY A 19 4.12 7.84 7.81
N VAL A 20 3.03 7.92 7.04
CA VAL A 20 1.81 7.16 7.36
C VAL A 20 1.90 5.73 6.81
N ARG A 21 2.13 4.76 7.70
CA ARG A 21 2.01 3.33 7.35
C ARG A 21 0.55 2.88 7.50
N VAL A 22 -0.13 2.62 6.38
CA VAL A 22 -1.51 2.11 6.45
C VAL A 22 -1.53 0.57 6.50
N ARG A 23 -2.16 0.01 7.54
CA ARG A 23 -2.44 -1.43 7.62
C ARG A 23 -3.88 -1.72 7.18
N ARG A 24 -4.04 -2.71 6.31
CA ARG A 24 -5.35 -3.25 5.94
C ARG A 24 -5.87 -4.14 7.06
N HIS A 25 -7.10 -3.89 7.50
CA HIS A 25 -7.78 -4.79 8.43
C HIS A 25 -8.18 -6.06 7.67
N HIS A 26 -7.60 -7.21 8.02
CA HIS A 26 -8.06 -8.52 7.58
C HIS A 26 -9.07 -8.97 8.63
N GLY A 27 -10.30 -9.29 8.22
CA GLY A 27 -11.50 -9.42 9.07
C GLY A 27 -11.52 -10.51 10.15
N CYS A 28 -10.42 -10.75 10.86
CA CYS A 28 -10.39 -11.58 12.06
C CYS A 28 -10.63 -10.73 13.32
N ALA A 29 -11.89 -10.33 13.53
CA ALA A 29 -12.30 -9.55 14.70
C ALA A 29 -12.14 -10.27 16.06
N ARG A 30 -11.59 -11.50 16.11
CA ARG A 30 -11.37 -12.26 17.36
C ARG A 30 -9.91 -12.48 17.75
N GLN A 31 -8.93 -12.14 16.92
CA GLN A 31 -7.51 -12.40 17.22
C GLN A 31 -6.68 -11.14 17.53
N GLU A 32 -7.31 -9.98 17.67
CA GLU A 32 -6.62 -8.70 17.88
C GLU A 32 -6.58 -8.23 19.34
N ARG A 33 -7.20 -8.93 20.31
CA ARG A 33 -7.08 -8.55 21.74
C ARG A 33 -5.71 -8.87 22.36
N GLY A 34 -4.80 -9.51 21.65
CA GLY A 34 -3.55 -10.02 22.25
C GLY A 34 -2.26 -9.85 21.45
N ARG A 35 -2.25 -9.21 20.27
CA ARG A 35 -1.00 -9.06 19.48
C ARG A 35 -0.75 -7.61 19.09
N ARG A 36 -0.28 -6.81 20.06
CA ARG A 36 0.71 -5.77 19.76
C ARG A 36 1.99 -6.50 19.31
N ALA A 37 2.13 -6.76 18.01
CA ALA A 37 3.43 -7.15 17.48
C ALA A 37 4.41 -5.99 17.73
N PRO A 38 5.61 -6.22 18.28
CA PRO A 38 6.57 -5.15 18.51
C PRO A 38 7.10 -4.65 17.17
N LEU A 39 6.69 -3.45 16.78
CA LEU A 39 7.28 -2.69 15.67
C LEU A 39 8.30 -1.72 16.23
N ASP A 40 9.36 -2.24 16.86
CA ASP A 40 10.34 -1.40 17.56
C ASP A 40 11.78 -1.60 17.08
N ARG A 41 11.96 -2.11 15.85
CA ARG A 41 13.31 -2.26 15.24
C ARG A 41 13.65 -1.20 14.19
N GLY A 42 12.77 -0.22 13.96
CA GLY A 42 12.94 0.77 12.88
C GLY A 42 12.84 2.24 13.30
N GLY A 43 12.60 2.54 14.59
CA GLY A 43 12.47 3.93 15.06
C GLY A 43 11.35 4.74 14.40
N ALA A 44 10.37 4.10 13.76
CA ALA A 44 9.23 4.79 13.18
C ALA A 44 8.32 5.30 14.30
N THR A 45 8.32 6.62 14.52
CA THR A 45 7.55 7.30 15.58
C THR A 45 6.08 7.45 15.25
N ASP A 46 5.70 7.34 13.97
CA ASP A 46 4.32 7.53 13.53
C ASP A 46 3.52 6.21 13.63
N PRO A 47 2.43 6.18 14.40
CA PRO A 47 1.63 4.97 14.56
C PRO A 47 0.98 4.58 13.23
N PRO A 48 0.93 3.27 12.90
CA PRO A 48 0.27 2.83 11.68
C PRO A 48 -1.23 3.16 11.73
N VAL A 49 -1.75 3.69 10.62
CA VAL A 49 -3.18 3.96 10.46
C VAL A 49 -3.87 2.68 9.99
N ALA A 50 -4.94 2.27 10.68
CA ALA A 50 -5.76 1.15 10.22
C ALA A 50 -6.78 1.64 9.20
N ASP A 51 -6.82 1.03 8.01
CA ASP A 51 -7.91 1.21 7.06
C ASP A 51 -9.17 0.48 7.57
N ARG A 52 -9.93 1.16 8.43
CA ARG A 52 -11.11 0.60 9.11
C ARG A 52 -12.32 0.43 8.20
N ARG A 53 -12.40 1.22 7.12
CA ARG A 53 -13.48 1.11 6.12
C ARG A 53 -13.21 0.00 5.10
N GLY A 54 -12.05 -0.64 5.20
CA GLY A 54 -11.79 -1.92 4.57
C GLY A 54 -11.53 -1.81 3.08
N HIS A 55 -10.26 -1.62 2.72
CA HIS A 55 -9.76 -1.46 1.34
C HIS A 55 -10.10 -0.10 0.69
N LEU A 56 -10.63 0.86 1.45
CA LEU A 56 -10.91 2.20 0.93
C LEU A 56 -9.66 2.86 0.33
N LEU A 57 -8.49 2.69 0.95
CA LEU A 57 -7.25 3.25 0.40
C LEU A 57 -6.90 2.61 -0.95
N ALA A 58 -7.10 1.30 -1.06
CA ALA A 58 -6.86 0.61 -2.32
C ALA A 58 -7.80 1.12 -3.41
N ASP A 59 -9.07 1.40 -3.07
CA ASP A 59 -10.07 1.91 -4.01
C ASP A 59 -9.77 3.33 -4.48
N LEU A 60 -9.49 4.23 -3.54
CA LEU A 60 -9.24 5.65 -3.87
C LEU A 60 -7.95 5.85 -4.68
N TYR A 61 -6.90 5.07 -4.40
CA TYR A 61 -5.60 5.21 -5.05
C TYR A 61 -5.30 4.13 -6.10
N ASN A 62 -6.30 3.31 -6.43
CA ASN A 62 -6.17 2.19 -7.36
C ASN A 62 -4.95 1.29 -7.06
N LEU A 63 -4.76 0.94 -5.78
CA LEU A 63 -3.67 0.05 -5.35
C LEU A 63 -4.02 -1.39 -5.72
N VAL A 64 -3.14 -2.07 -6.45
CA VAL A 64 -3.36 -3.44 -6.95
C VAL A 64 -2.41 -4.47 -6.34
N ASN A 65 -1.38 -4.04 -5.60
CA ASN A 65 -0.51 -4.94 -4.85
C ASN A 65 0.02 -4.24 -3.59
N VAL A 66 0.77 -4.95 -2.73
CA VAL A 66 1.52 -4.37 -1.62
C VAL A 66 2.91 -5.00 -1.50
N PRO A 67 3.92 -4.25 -1.04
CA PRO A 67 3.86 -2.84 -0.65
C PRO A 67 3.67 -1.91 -1.85
N THR A 68 2.96 -0.80 -1.62
CA THR A 68 2.88 0.33 -2.55
C THR A 68 3.13 1.61 -1.77
N ILE A 69 3.90 2.51 -2.35
CA ILE A 69 4.28 3.79 -1.76
C ILE A 69 3.81 4.90 -2.69
N LEU A 70 3.33 5.99 -2.10
CA LEU A 70 2.99 7.24 -2.77
C LEU A 70 3.64 8.37 -1.98
N TRP A 71 4.05 9.42 -2.68
CA TRP A 71 4.52 10.64 -2.04
C TRP A 71 3.47 11.72 -2.20
N ILE A 72 3.11 12.38 -1.11
CA ILE A 72 2.10 13.45 -1.07
C ILE A 72 2.77 14.71 -0.53
N ASP A 73 2.70 15.81 -1.28
CA ASP A 73 3.26 17.09 -0.88
C ASP A 73 2.45 17.76 0.26
N ALA A 74 2.99 18.82 0.86
CA ALA A 74 2.33 19.56 1.94
C ALA A 74 1.00 20.23 1.54
N ARG A 75 0.67 20.28 0.24
CA ARG A 75 -0.61 20.77 -0.29
C ARG A 75 -1.59 19.64 -0.60
N GLY A 76 -1.26 18.40 -0.21
CA GLY A 76 -2.10 17.23 -0.41
C GLY A 76 -2.09 16.67 -1.83
N ARG A 77 -1.09 17.01 -2.66
CA ARG A 77 -1.01 16.51 -4.05
C ARG A 77 -0.03 15.36 -4.16
N ILE A 78 -0.35 14.42 -5.05
CA ILE A 78 0.55 13.31 -5.37
C ILE A 78 1.79 13.87 -6.07
N ALA A 79 2.93 13.79 -5.39
CA ALA A 79 4.26 14.17 -5.89
C ALA A 79 4.96 13.01 -6.61
N ARG A 80 4.64 11.78 -6.20
CA ARG A 80 5.07 10.54 -6.87
C ARG A 80 3.93 9.51 -6.73
N PRO A 81 3.38 8.99 -7.84
CA PRO A 81 2.24 8.06 -7.81
C PRO A 81 2.67 6.67 -7.32
N ASN A 82 1.76 5.70 -7.41
CA ASN A 82 1.96 4.32 -6.97
C ASN A 82 3.31 3.75 -7.46
N ASP A 83 4.21 3.52 -6.52
CA ASP A 83 5.51 2.90 -6.75
C ASP A 83 5.70 1.70 -5.82
N VAL A 84 6.69 0.87 -6.12
CA VAL A 84 7.08 -0.27 -5.29
C VAL A 84 8.45 -0.01 -4.71
N ALA A 85 8.50 0.13 -3.39
CA ALA A 85 9.77 0.13 -2.67
C ALA A 85 9.65 -0.56 -1.31
N PHE A 86 10.82 -0.93 -0.79
CA PHE A 86 10.97 -1.64 0.47
C PHE A 86 11.83 -0.80 1.41
N GLY A 87 11.53 -0.87 2.71
CA GLY A 87 12.33 -0.19 3.73
C GLY A 87 13.65 -0.91 4.06
N THR A 88 13.81 -2.15 3.60
CA THR A 88 15.00 -3.00 3.81
C THR A 88 15.25 -3.88 2.58
N ASP A 89 16.47 -4.41 2.46
CA ASP A 89 16.85 -5.33 1.36
C ASP A 89 16.49 -6.80 1.61
N THR A 90 15.66 -7.09 2.62
CA THR A 90 15.27 -8.46 3.02
C THR A 90 14.76 -9.31 1.86
N PHE A 91 14.09 -8.69 0.88
CA PHE A 91 13.52 -9.36 -0.29
C PHE A 91 14.18 -8.94 -1.61
N LYS A 92 15.37 -8.34 -1.58
CA LYS A 92 16.07 -7.88 -2.79
C LYS A 92 16.29 -9.00 -3.80
N HIS A 93 16.69 -10.20 -3.35
CA HIS A 93 16.91 -11.37 -4.21
C HIS A 93 15.65 -11.85 -4.95
N LEU A 94 14.46 -11.55 -4.44
CA LEU A 94 13.18 -11.90 -5.08
C LEU A 94 12.62 -10.77 -5.93
N THR A 95 12.88 -9.52 -5.55
CA THR A 95 12.22 -8.34 -6.11
C THR A 95 13.09 -7.56 -7.09
N GLY A 96 14.41 -7.71 -7.00
CA GLY A 96 15.38 -6.88 -7.72
C GLY A 96 15.46 -5.43 -7.24
N LEU A 97 14.70 -5.07 -6.20
CA LEU A 97 14.59 -3.68 -5.73
C LEU A 97 15.54 -3.43 -4.55
N GLU A 98 16.32 -2.35 -4.67
CA GLU A 98 17.22 -1.87 -3.62
C GLU A 98 16.52 -0.79 -2.79
N SER A 99 16.45 -1.00 -1.47
CA SER A 99 15.84 -0.03 -0.56
C SER A 99 16.58 1.31 -0.55
N ALA A 100 17.91 1.27 -0.66
CA ALA A 100 18.77 2.46 -0.62
C ALA A 100 18.41 3.51 -1.68
N LYS A 101 18.05 3.09 -2.91
CA LYS A 101 17.67 3.99 -4.00
C LYS A 101 16.44 4.83 -3.62
N HIS A 102 15.38 4.17 -3.17
CA HIS A 102 14.15 4.84 -2.76
C HIS A 102 14.38 5.75 -1.55
N LEU A 103 15.11 5.27 -0.54
CA LEU A 103 15.39 6.04 0.67
C LEU A 103 16.24 7.30 0.38
N ALA A 104 17.19 7.21 -0.54
CA ALA A 104 17.97 8.36 -0.99
C ALA A 104 17.09 9.39 -1.70
N ALA A 105 16.26 8.94 -2.64
CA ALA A 105 15.34 9.82 -3.37
C ALA A 105 14.32 10.50 -2.42
N LEU A 106 13.77 9.76 -1.46
CA LEU A 106 12.85 10.29 -0.46
C LEU A 106 13.52 11.37 0.40
N ARG A 107 14.76 11.13 0.88
CA ARG A 107 15.52 12.10 1.67
C ARG A 107 15.83 13.37 0.87
N ALA A 108 16.26 13.22 -0.38
CA ALA A 108 16.54 14.36 -1.25
C ALA A 108 15.29 15.22 -1.47
N TRP A 109 14.14 14.58 -1.74
CA TRP A 109 12.87 15.28 -1.89
C TRP A 109 12.44 16.02 -0.61
N VAL A 110 12.51 15.34 0.54
CA VAL A 110 12.16 15.93 1.85
C VAL A 110 13.06 17.12 2.21
N ARG A 111 14.35 17.08 1.83
CA ARG A 111 15.30 18.18 2.06
C ARG A 111 15.21 19.30 1.00
N GLY A 112 14.36 19.14 -0.02
CA GLY A 112 14.27 20.08 -1.13
C GLY A 112 15.44 20.00 -2.12
N GLU A 113 16.27 18.95 -2.04
CA GLU A 113 17.39 18.68 -2.94
C GLU A 113 16.92 18.06 -4.27
N ALA A 114 15.70 17.49 -4.29
CA ALA A 114 15.06 16.94 -5.49
C ALA A 114 13.66 17.52 -5.67
N ALA A 115 13.35 17.96 -6.89
CA ALA A 115 12.00 18.36 -7.27
C ALA A 115 11.08 17.13 -7.35
N PRO A 116 9.77 17.27 -7.06
CA PRO A 116 8.80 16.22 -7.37
C PRO A 116 8.74 15.99 -8.88
N LEU A 117 8.09 14.89 -9.29
CA LEU A 117 7.75 14.71 -10.71
C LEU A 117 6.87 15.87 -11.16
N ASP A 118 7.05 16.30 -12.41
CA ASP A 118 6.17 17.32 -13.00
C ASP A 118 4.73 16.79 -13.08
N GLU A 119 3.77 17.71 -13.07
CA GLU A 119 2.35 17.35 -12.96
C GLU A 119 1.85 16.53 -14.16
N ALA A 120 2.37 16.79 -15.36
CA ALA A 120 2.01 16.05 -16.56
C ALA A 120 2.53 14.60 -16.48
N ARG A 121 3.75 14.43 -15.97
CA ARG A 121 4.36 13.12 -15.73
C ARG A 121 3.65 12.37 -14.62
N VAL A 122 3.26 13.02 -13.53
CA VAL A 122 2.42 12.40 -12.49
C VAL A 122 1.12 11.91 -13.12
N ARG A 123 0.39 12.75 -13.86
CA ARG A 123 -0.87 12.35 -14.52
C ARG A 123 -0.69 11.16 -15.47
N ALA A 124 0.40 11.12 -16.23
CA ALA A 124 0.70 10.03 -17.14
C ALA A 124 1.01 8.71 -16.43
N LEU A 125 1.55 8.77 -15.21
CA LEU A 125 1.97 7.61 -14.42
C LEU A 125 0.93 7.15 -13.39
N VAL A 126 -0.08 7.97 -13.07
CA VAL A 126 -1.18 7.58 -12.18
C VAL A 126 -1.99 6.45 -12.84
N PRO A 127 -2.08 5.26 -12.23
CA PRO A 127 -2.87 4.18 -12.78
C PRO A 127 -4.35 4.47 -12.60
N LEU A 128 -5.08 4.63 -13.70
CA LEU A 128 -6.53 4.83 -13.68
C LEU A 128 -7.28 3.49 -13.60
N PRO A 129 -8.39 3.42 -12.86
CA PRO A 129 -9.19 2.21 -12.79
C PRO A 129 -9.94 1.96 -14.10
N SER A 130 -9.84 0.74 -14.64
CA SER A 130 -10.64 0.31 -15.80
C SER A 130 -12.08 -0.05 -15.38
N PRO A 131 -13.05 -0.08 -16.30
CA PRO A 131 -14.41 -0.54 -15.99
C PRO A 131 -14.45 -1.94 -15.36
N ALA A 132 -13.65 -2.88 -15.88
CA ALA A 132 -13.54 -4.23 -15.30
C ALA A 132 -12.92 -4.20 -13.89
N GLY A 133 -11.92 -3.35 -13.66
CA GLY A 133 -11.33 -3.16 -12.33
C GLY A 133 -12.31 -2.56 -11.32
N GLN A 134 -13.14 -1.60 -11.76
CA GLN A 134 -14.20 -1.03 -10.92
C GLN A 134 -15.26 -2.07 -10.58
N GLN A 135 -15.68 -2.88 -11.56
CA GLN A 135 -16.58 -4.00 -11.32
C GLN A 135 -15.96 -5.01 -10.35
N ALA A 136 -14.68 -5.36 -10.52
CA ALA A 136 -13.98 -6.27 -9.62
C ALA A 136 -13.98 -5.75 -8.16
N ARG A 137 -13.76 -4.45 -7.95
CA ARG A 137 -13.82 -3.82 -6.62
C ARG A 137 -15.24 -3.82 -6.06
N ALA A 138 -16.26 -3.62 -6.89
CA ALA A 138 -17.66 -3.73 -6.47
C ALA A 138 -18.02 -5.15 -6.05
N GLU A 139 -17.61 -6.17 -6.81
CA GLU A 139 -17.77 -7.59 -6.47
C GLU A 139 -17.05 -7.91 -5.15
N PHE A 140 -15.81 -7.45 -4.99
CA PHE A 140 -15.05 -7.59 -3.75
C PHE A 140 -15.78 -6.95 -2.55
N GLY A 141 -16.25 -5.72 -2.71
CA GLY A 141 -17.00 -5.00 -1.68
C GLY A 141 -18.31 -5.67 -1.29
N LEU A 142 -19.06 -6.20 -2.27
CA LEU A 142 -20.28 -6.96 -2.02
C LEU A 142 -19.99 -8.29 -1.30
N GLY A 143 -18.96 -9.03 -1.73
CA GLY A 143 -18.53 -10.25 -1.06
C GLY A 143 -18.15 -9.99 0.40
N ARG A 144 -17.40 -8.91 0.67
CA ARG A 144 -17.08 -8.47 2.03
C ARG A 144 -18.33 -8.19 2.87
N TRP A 145 -19.23 -7.38 2.33
CA TRP A 145 -20.48 -7.00 3.02
C TRP A 145 -21.33 -8.21 3.38
N LEU A 146 -21.33 -9.25 2.52
CA LEU A 146 -22.00 -10.53 2.78
C LEU A 146 -21.31 -11.34 3.89
N VAL A 147 -19.97 -11.44 3.89
CA VAL A 147 -19.21 -12.10 4.96
C VAL A 147 -19.47 -11.43 6.31
N GLU A 148 -19.46 -10.10 6.36
CA GLU A 148 -19.77 -9.32 7.58
C GLU A 148 -21.17 -9.60 8.13
N ARG A 149 -22.08 -10.15 7.32
CA ARG A 149 -23.45 -10.56 7.69
C ARG A 149 -23.62 -12.07 7.86
N GLY A 150 -22.52 -12.82 7.95
CA GLY A 150 -22.54 -14.28 8.11
C GLY A 150 -22.97 -15.04 6.85
N ARG A 151 -23.02 -14.40 5.67
CA ARG A 151 -23.45 -15.00 4.40
C ARG A 151 -22.25 -15.43 3.55
N ALA A 152 -21.33 -16.20 4.13
CA ALA A 152 -20.08 -16.58 3.50
C ALA A 152 -20.27 -17.37 2.19
N GLU A 153 -21.24 -18.29 2.15
CA GLU A 153 -21.55 -19.06 0.94
C GLU A 153 -21.99 -18.16 -0.22
N ALA A 154 -22.85 -17.17 0.06
CA ALA A 154 -23.25 -16.19 -0.93
C ALA A 154 -22.07 -15.29 -1.36
N ALA A 155 -21.15 -14.97 -0.45
CA ALA A 155 -19.99 -14.13 -0.75
C ALA A 155 -19.01 -14.78 -1.74
N GLU A 156 -18.90 -16.11 -1.72
CA GLU A 156 -17.87 -16.85 -2.49
C GLU A 156 -17.92 -16.53 -3.99
N ARG A 157 -19.12 -16.52 -4.59
CA ARG A 157 -19.28 -16.21 -6.02
C ARG A 157 -18.75 -14.83 -6.40
N HIS A 158 -18.88 -13.86 -5.50
CA HIS A 158 -18.41 -12.49 -5.73
C HIS A 158 -16.89 -12.40 -5.61
N PHE A 159 -16.28 -13.11 -4.65
CA PHE A 159 -14.82 -13.15 -4.55
C PHE A 159 -14.16 -13.84 -5.74
N VAL A 160 -14.77 -14.93 -6.25
CA VAL A 160 -14.33 -15.59 -7.48
C VAL A 160 -14.43 -14.61 -8.65
N ARG A 161 -15.60 -13.98 -8.84
CA ARG A 161 -15.82 -13.04 -9.94
C ARG A 161 -14.89 -11.84 -9.91
N ALA A 162 -14.63 -11.28 -8.72
CA ALA A 162 -13.68 -10.19 -8.54
C ALA A 162 -12.26 -10.59 -9.00
N GLY A 163 -11.83 -11.81 -8.66
CA GLY A 163 -10.52 -12.33 -9.08
C GLY A 163 -10.41 -12.58 -10.59
N GLU A 164 -11.49 -13.03 -11.23
CA GLU A 164 -11.57 -13.21 -12.69
C GLU A 164 -11.51 -11.88 -13.45
N LEU A 165 -12.22 -10.86 -12.95
CA LEU A 165 -12.27 -9.53 -13.57
C LEU A 165 -10.96 -8.76 -13.41
N ALA A 166 -10.24 -8.97 -12.30
CA ALA A 166 -8.98 -8.29 -12.00
C ALA A 166 -7.88 -9.30 -11.59
N PRO A 167 -7.38 -10.14 -12.52
CA PRO A 167 -6.40 -11.17 -12.21
C PRO A 167 -5.06 -10.61 -11.73
N HIS A 168 -4.76 -9.35 -12.08
CA HIS A 168 -3.57 -8.60 -11.70
C HIS A 168 -3.68 -7.94 -10.31
N ASP A 169 -4.86 -7.88 -9.70
CA ASP A 169 -5.09 -7.20 -8.43
C ASP A 169 -4.96 -8.18 -7.26
N PHE A 170 -3.78 -8.19 -6.65
CA PHE A 170 -3.48 -8.97 -5.46
C PHE A 170 -4.12 -8.38 -4.20
N THR A 171 -4.57 -7.12 -4.20
CA THR A 171 -5.40 -6.60 -3.09
C THR A 171 -6.78 -7.25 -3.08
N ILE A 172 -7.27 -7.71 -4.23
CA ILE A 172 -8.49 -8.52 -4.35
C ILE A 172 -8.15 -10.01 -4.14
N ARG A 173 -7.34 -10.61 -5.02
CA ARG A 173 -7.15 -12.07 -5.04
C ARG A 173 -6.58 -12.62 -3.73
N ARG A 174 -5.53 -11.98 -3.20
CA ARG A 174 -4.93 -12.34 -1.91
C ARG A 174 -5.71 -11.76 -0.74
N GLY A 175 -6.29 -10.57 -0.91
CA GLY A 175 -7.07 -9.91 0.15
C GLY A 175 -8.36 -10.64 0.53
N THR A 176 -8.96 -11.40 -0.40
CA THR A 176 -10.14 -12.23 -0.10
C THR A 176 -9.82 -13.51 0.67
N MET A 177 -8.59 -14.01 0.61
CA MET A 177 -8.22 -15.32 1.16
C MET A 177 -8.60 -15.49 2.64
N PRO A 178 -8.26 -14.55 3.56
CA PRO A 178 -8.64 -14.69 4.97
C PRO A 178 -10.15 -14.78 5.20
N MET A 179 -10.94 -14.06 4.40
CA MET A 179 -12.41 -14.06 4.49
C MET A 179 -13.03 -15.37 3.99
N ARG A 180 -12.24 -16.16 3.26
CA ARG A 180 -12.59 -17.49 2.73
C ARG A 180 -11.93 -18.62 3.53
N GLY A 181 -11.32 -18.30 4.68
CA GLY A 181 -10.60 -19.28 5.50
C GLY A 181 -9.29 -19.80 4.87
N ILE A 182 -8.74 -19.07 3.90
CA ILE A 182 -7.51 -19.42 3.19
C ILE A 182 -6.35 -18.60 3.76
N ASP A 183 -5.22 -19.25 4.05
CA ASP A 183 -3.99 -18.56 4.45
C ASP A 183 -3.44 -17.72 3.27
N PRO A 184 -3.36 -16.38 3.40
CA PRO A 184 -2.86 -15.49 2.33
C PRO A 184 -1.35 -15.60 2.09
N MET A 185 -0.64 -16.46 2.83
CA MET A 185 0.77 -16.83 2.63
C MET A 185 0.95 -18.35 2.43
N GLY A 186 -0.14 -19.10 2.39
CA GLY A 186 -0.13 -20.55 2.35
C GLY A 186 0.03 -21.14 0.95
N PRO A 187 -0.11 -22.48 0.82
CA PRO A 187 0.02 -23.19 -0.44
C PRO A 187 -0.87 -22.65 -1.57
N LYS A 188 -2.15 -22.34 -1.29
CA LYS A 188 -3.08 -21.79 -2.27
C LYS A 188 -2.64 -20.43 -2.84
N PHE A 189 -2.04 -19.57 -2.00
CA PHE A 189 -1.46 -18.32 -2.47
C PHE A 189 -0.26 -18.58 -3.39
N ARG A 190 0.62 -19.50 -2.99
CA ARG A 190 1.79 -19.87 -3.81
C ARG A 190 1.39 -20.43 -5.17
N GLU A 191 0.42 -21.33 -5.22
CA GLU A 191 -0.13 -21.88 -6.47
C GLU A 191 -0.65 -20.77 -7.38
N MET A 192 -1.52 -19.90 -6.84
CA MET A 192 -2.07 -18.75 -7.55
C MET A 192 -0.98 -17.81 -8.09
N PHE A 193 0.05 -17.55 -7.28
CA PHE A 193 1.19 -16.71 -7.65
C PHE A 193 2.06 -17.36 -8.73
N GLN A 194 2.35 -18.65 -8.61
CA GLN A 194 3.15 -19.39 -9.60
C GLN A 194 2.44 -19.45 -10.95
N ALA A 195 1.12 -19.69 -10.97
CA ALA A 195 0.34 -19.64 -12.20
C ALA A 195 0.41 -18.26 -12.87
N TRP A 196 0.28 -17.18 -12.08
CA TRP A 196 0.40 -15.80 -12.58
C TRP A 196 1.79 -15.53 -13.20
N ALA A 197 2.85 -15.93 -12.50
CA ALA A 197 4.24 -15.76 -12.94
C ALA A 197 4.54 -16.60 -14.18
N ALA A 198 4.07 -17.86 -14.24
CA ALA A 198 4.24 -18.76 -15.39
C ALA A 198 3.58 -18.24 -16.67
N SER A 199 2.53 -17.41 -16.55
CA SER A 199 1.94 -16.69 -17.69
C SER A 199 2.73 -15.44 -18.11
N GLY A 200 3.93 -15.21 -17.58
CA GLY A 200 4.79 -14.07 -17.93
C GLY A 200 4.35 -12.74 -17.31
N ASN A 201 3.40 -12.76 -16.37
CA ASN A 201 2.91 -11.53 -15.78
C ASN A 201 3.82 -11.02 -14.65
N PRO A 202 4.09 -9.70 -14.58
CA PRO A 202 4.88 -9.13 -13.50
C PRO A 202 4.09 -9.15 -12.19
N TYR A 203 4.79 -9.39 -11.07
CA TYR A 203 4.21 -9.27 -9.73
C TYR A 203 4.19 -7.83 -9.22
N TYR A 204 5.26 -7.08 -9.53
CA TYR A 204 5.38 -5.65 -9.22
C TYR A 204 5.59 -4.88 -10.52
N ARG A 205 5.10 -3.63 -10.52
CA ARG A 205 5.32 -2.67 -11.61
C ARG A 205 5.91 -1.40 -10.99
N PRO A 206 7.23 -1.36 -10.75
CA PRO A 206 7.90 -0.15 -10.27
C PRO A 206 7.69 0.99 -11.26
N LEU A 207 7.73 2.23 -10.78
CA LEU A 207 7.73 3.38 -11.69
C LEU A 207 8.99 3.36 -12.57
N PRO A 208 8.89 3.77 -13.84
CA PRO A 208 10.07 3.98 -14.67
C PRO A 208 10.94 5.10 -14.06
N GLU A 209 12.27 4.95 -14.17
CA GLU A 209 13.22 6.00 -13.84
C GLU A 209 13.04 7.23 -14.76
#